data_AF-A0AAV3UPX1-F1
#
_entry.id   AF-A0AAV3UPX1-F1
#
_cell.length_a   1.000
_cell.length_b   1.000
_cell.length_c   1.000
_cell.angle_alpha   90.00
_cell.angle_beta   90.00
_cell.angle_gamma   90.00
#
_symmetry.space_group_name_H-M   'P 1'
#
loop_
_entity.id
_entity.type
_entity.pdbx_description
1 polymer ?
#
loop_
_entity_poly.entity_id
_entity_poly.type
_entity_poly.pdbx_seq_one_letter_code
_entity_poly.pdbx_strand_id
1 'polypeptide(L)'
;MMNDDDNGLLKTVSAFIGYYLLPLIAITITAAVIADKALFDSSYIIQPSLSFAKDNQSALTVILSGLLLFAYMMQYQNQRIQRTIMNRQVNLMKAGYTPILGVSNREWGADRTKLGDDPDQDEANRLFLSLSNSGNSTARDLCIWTEISYEPTKDLDYDYRSCLSPLRRTSDATWWHSDEGGALAQTEDKTTEFKADPKVNQIERGWFKFKQERRPVFLHTALEDLEEAGVKDVEIAFILKYTATTGSEEEIYLGAYETDLPRLKDYDMWMYRAQENKEDRAKVIKKIDPQVEDTLCEREIHFSPYNATELKNILSRRSELAFKPDVLGGGVLELCSAYAAQDKGSARQALDLLLEAGDFARRQGDATVSESHVREARKLLEKQRIEESMQNLTSHGHLVLFAVVSMTINNPKMIPATKQPLFDRYSELADIAGGDSLGGRAFHNHAELSMLGILLRNKRNEGRGGGIYYEYRLDVPLEAALNTLENLLVTQELDLSVLRNRATQQGLLDDS
;
A
#
# COMPACT_ATOMS: atom_id res chain seq x y z
N MET A 1 17.79 39.93 10.88
CA MET A 1 16.97 39.72 9.68
C MET A 1 17.82 40.05 8.46
N MET A 2 18.55 39.05 7.97
CA MET A 2 19.11 39.01 6.61
C MET A 2 19.58 37.57 6.36
N ASN A 3 19.19 37.02 5.20
CA ASN A 3 19.78 35.88 4.50
C ASN A 3 19.39 34.43 4.84
N ASP A 4 18.12 34.07 4.58
CA ASP A 4 17.76 32.70 4.13
C ASP A 4 17.48 32.62 2.61
N ASP A 5 16.93 33.68 2.00
CA ASP A 5 16.67 33.71 0.54
C ASP A 5 17.96 33.75 -0.31
N ASP A 6 19.03 34.40 0.16
CA ASP A 6 20.31 34.49 -0.56
C ASP A 6 21.00 33.12 -0.72
N ASN A 7 20.82 32.20 0.24
CA ASN A 7 21.42 30.87 0.19
C ASN A 7 20.73 29.93 -0.83
N GLY A 8 19.41 30.10 -1.01
CA GLY A 8 18.65 29.40 -2.05
C GLY A 8 19.08 29.87 -3.44
N LEU A 9 19.17 31.19 -3.63
CA LEU A 9 19.53 31.80 -4.90
C LEU A 9 20.97 31.48 -5.31
N LEU A 10 21.93 31.54 -4.38
CA LEU A 10 23.32 31.12 -4.58
C LEU A 10 23.47 29.63 -4.92
N LYS A 11 22.66 28.75 -4.32
CA LYS A 11 22.63 27.32 -4.69
C LYS A 11 22.09 27.09 -6.09
N THR A 12 20.99 27.75 -6.48
CA THR A 12 20.46 27.66 -7.85
C THR A 12 21.40 28.27 -8.90
N VAL A 13 22.04 29.40 -8.59
CA VAL A 13 23.01 30.04 -9.48
C VAL A 13 24.27 29.19 -9.62
N SER A 14 24.79 28.62 -8.53
CA SER A 14 25.95 27.70 -8.61
C SER A 14 25.62 26.41 -9.37
N ALA A 15 24.42 25.86 -9.20
CA ALA A 15 23.96 24.71 -9.97
C ALA A 15 23.79 25.04 -11.45
N PHE A 16 23.26 26.22 -11.78
CA PHE A 16 23.13 26.67 -13.16
C PHE A 16 24.49 26.89 -13.84
N ILE A 17 25.41 27.57 -13.15
CA ILE A 17 26.78 27.81 -13.65
C ILE A 17 27.53 26.48 -13.83
N GLY A 18 27.46 25.59 -12.84
CA GLY A 18 28.18 24.32 -12.84
C GLY A 18 27.65 23.30 -13.85
N TYR A 19 26.32 23.15 -13.93
CA TYR A 19 25.70 22.07 -14.71
C TYR A 19 25.39 22.46 -16.16
N TYR A 20 25.17 23.76 -16.43
CA TYR A 20 24.74 24.21 -17.75
C TYR A 20 25.72 25.19 -18.41
N LEU A 21 26.19 26.22 -17.68
CA LEU A 21 27.00 27.27 -18.28
C LEU A 21 28.43 26.80 -18.61
N LEU A 22 29.10 26.14 -17.65
CA LEU A 22 30.47 25.66 -17.81
C LEU A 22 30.63 24.63 -18.94
N PRO A 23 29.78 23.60 -19.07
CA PRO A 23 29.85 22.67 -20.20
C PRO A 23 29.61 23.35 -21.54
N LEU A 24 28.68 24.30 -21.60
CA LEU A 24 28.36 25.04 -22.83
C LEU A 24 29.54 25.93 -23.26
N ILE A 25 30.22 26.57 -22.31
CA ILE A 25 31.47 27.34 -22.56
C ILE A 25 32.59 26.39 -23.02
N ALA A 26 32.74 25.22 -22.39
CA ALA A 26 33.75 24.25 -22.80
C ALA A 26 33.51 23.73 -24.23
N ILE A 27 32.26 23.39 -24.56
CA ILE A 27 31.87 22.91 -25.89
C ILE A 27 32.10 23.99 -26.95
N THR A 28 31.72 25.24 -26.66
CA THR A 28 31.87 26.37 -27.59
C THR A 28 33.34 26.72 -27.83
N ILE A 29 34.17 26.73 -26.79
CA ILE A 29 35.64 26.92 -26.93
C ILE A 29 36.25 25.78 -27.75
N THR A 30 35.88 24.53 -27.46
CA THR A 30 36.41 23.36 -28.18
C THR A 30 36.01 23.39 -29.66
N ALA A 31 34.74 23.73 -29.95
CA ALA A 31 34.25 23.90 -31.31
C ALA A 31 34.96 25.04 -32.05
N ALA A 32 35.22 26.18 -31.38
CA ALA A 32 35.96 27.30 -31.94
C ALA A 32 37.41 26.93 -32.27
N VAL A 33 38.09 26.17 -31.41
CA VAL A 33 39.45 25.68 -31.65
C VAL A 33 39.49 24.66 -32.80
N ILE A 34 38.51 23.76 -32.89
CA ILE A 34 38.39 22.82 -34.01
C ILE A 34 38.13 23.58 -35.31
N ALA A 35 37.26 24.60 -35.29
CA ALA A 35 36.94 25.41 -36.45
C ALA A 35 38.15 26.25 -36.92
N ASP A 36 38.91 26.87 -36.00
CA ASP A 36 40.15 27.59 -36.33
C ASP A 36 41.17 26.67 -37.00
N LYS A 37 41.32 25.45 -36.49
CA LYS A 37 42.23 24.45 -37.08
C LYS A 37 41.76 23.97 -38.45
N ALA A 38 40.46 23.74 -38.62
CA ALA A 38 39.91 23.13 -39.84
C ALA A 38 39.70 24.13 -40.98
N LEU A 39 39.34 25.38 -40.67
CA LEU A 39 38.95 26.39 -41.66
C LEU A 39 40.00 27.47 -41.88
N PHE A 40 40.82 27.75 -40.86
CA PHE A 40 41.73 28.90 -40.86
C PHE A 40 43.18 28.51 -40.57
N ASP A 41 43.49 27.21 -40.66
CA ASP A 41 44.82 26.64 -40.42
C ASP A 41 45.50 27.19 -39.16
N SER A 42 44.72 27.31 -38.07
CA SER A 42 45.18 27.74 -36.75
C SER A 42 45.57 29.23 -36.63
N SER A 43 45.26 30.07 -37.61
CA SER A 43 45.77 31.44 -37.71
C SER A 43 45.11 32.46 -36.76
N TYR A 44 43.89 32.24 -36.27
CA TYR A 44 43.15 33.25 -35.51
C TYR A 44 43.08 32.97 -34.01
N ILE A 45 43.08 31.71 -33.59
CA ILE A 45 42.96 31.35 -32.17
C ILE A 45 44.25 30.71 -31.70
N ILE A 46 44.74 29.68 -32.40
CA ILE A 46 45.85 28.85 -31.92
C ILE A 46 47.21 29.57 -32.06
N GLN A 47 47.55 30.12 -33.22
CA GLN A 47 48.84 30.78 -33.47
C GLN A 47 49.03 32.08 -32.65
N PRO A 48 48.05 32.99 -32.54
CA PRO A 48 48.17 34.18 -31.69
C PRO A 48 48.29 33.83 -30.21
N SER A 49 47.59 32.79 -29.76
CA SER A 49 47.71 32.29 -28.38
C SER A 49 49.09 31.69 -28.12
N LEU A 50 49.65 30.94 -29.07
CA LEU A 50 51.01 30.39 -28.99
C LEU A 50 52.08 31.48 -29.05
N SER A 51 51.93 32.51 -29.88
CA SER A 51 52.88 33.63 -29.94
C SER A 51 52.85 34.45 -28.65
N PHE A 52 51.65 34.77 -28.14
CA PHE A 52 51.48 35.46 -26.86
C PHE A 52 52.05 34.66 -25.68
N ALA A 53 51.90 33.33 -25.71
CA ALA A 53 52.44 32.45 -24.68
C ALA A 53 53.96 32.27 -24.77
N LYS A 54 54.54 32.36 -25.98
CA LYS A 54 55.98 32.36 -26.21
C LYS A 54 56.65 33.64 -25.68
N ASP A 55 55.95 34.77 -25.77
CA ASP A 55 56.41 36.07 -25.29
C ASP A 55 56.21 36.28 -23.78
N ASN A 56 55.26 35.56 -23.16
CA ASN A 56 54.95 35.65 -21.73
C ASN A 56 55.10 34.29 -21.01
N GLN A 57 56.32 33.95 -20.60
CA GLN A 57 56.71 32.68 -19.93
C GLN A 57 55.98 32.34 -18.60
N SER A 58 54.96 33.10 -18.18
CA SER A 58 54.21 32.87 -16.93
C SER A 58 52.72 32.56 -17.12
N ALA A 59 52.09 33.01 -18.21
CA ALA A 59 50.64 32.89 -18.38
C ALA A 59 50.20 31.46 -18.72
N LEU A 60 51.01 30.73 -19.49
CA LEU A 60 50.74 29.34 -19.88
C LEU A 60 50.69 28.43 -18.64
N THR A 61 51.56 28.67 -17.67
CA THR A 61 51.62 27.93 -16.40
C THR A 61 50.40 28.19 -15.54
N VAL A 62 49.93 29.45 -15.44
CA VAL A 62 48.71 29.81 -14.71
C VAL A 62 47.47 29.17 -15.35
N ILE A 63 47.38 29.19 -16.67
CA ILE A 63 46.27 28.57 -17.42
C ILE A 63 46.29 27.05 -17.23
N LEU A 64 47.47 26.42 -17.30
CA LEU A 64 47.62 24.97 -17.12
C LEU A 64 47.28 24.55 -15.68
N SER A 65 47.70 25.31 -14.68
CA SER A 65 47.34 25.08 -13.27
C SER A 65 45.84 25.23 -13.04
N GLY A 66 45.20 26.22 -13.68
CA GLY A 66 43.74 26.39 -13.64
C GLY A 66 42.98 25.22 -14.27
N LEU A 67 43.45 24.74 -15.43
CA LEU A 67 42.89 23.57 -16.11
C LEU A 67 43.09 22.27 -15.30
N LEU A 68 44.26 22.11 -14.67
CA LEU A 68 44.54 20.96 -13.80
C LEU A 68 43.69 20.97 -12.52
N LEU A 69 43.53 22.13 -11.88
CA LEU A 69 42.64 22.29 -10.72
C LEU A 69 41.19 21.98 -11.11
N PHE A 70 40.75 22.46 -12.27
CA PHE A 70 39.42 22.18 -12.81
C PHE A 70 39.23 20.68 -13.11
N ALA A 71 40.21 20.03 -13.73
CA ALA A 71 40.21 18.59 -13.96
C ALA A 71 40.13 17.80 -12.64
N TYR A 72 40.88 18.24 -11.62
CA TYR A 72 40.84 17.63 -10.28
C TYR A 72 39.48 17.80 -9.60
N MET A 73 38.86 18.99 -9.71
CA MET A 73 37.50 19.24 -9.21
C MET A 73 36.46 18.36 -9.93
N MET A 74 36.56 18.21 -11.25
CA MET A 74 35.72 17.32 -12.03
C MET A 74 35.88 15.85 -11.61
N GLN A 75 37.13 15.42 -11.36
CA GLN A 75 37.41 14.08 -10.84
C GLN A 75 36.79 13.84 -9.46
N TYR A 76 36.86 14.83 -8.56
CA TYR A 76 36.24 14.75 -7.23
C TYR A 76 34.70 14.64 -7.32
N GLN A 77 34.06 15.40 -8.21
CA GLN A 77 32.61 15.30 -8.43
C GLN A 77 32.21 13.92 -8.97
N ASN A 78 32.96 13.40 -9.94
CA ASN A 78 32.72 12.05 -10.46
C ASN A 78 32.86 10.98 -9.36
N GLN A 79 33.87 11.06 -8.49
CA GLN A 79 34.03 10.13 -7.37
C GLN A 79 32.87 10.19 -6.37
N ARG A 80 32.34 11.38 -6.08
CA ARG A 80 31.16 11.55 -5.23
C ARG A 80 29.92 10.87 -5.84
N ILE A 81 29.68 11.08 -7.13
CA ILE A 81 28.56 10.45 -7.85
C ILE A 81 28.70 8.92 -7.82
N GLN A 82 29.90 8.39 -8.07
CA GLN A 82 30.17 6.95 -8.00
C GLN A 82 29.87 6.36 -6.62
N ARG A 83 30.27 7.02 -5.53
CA ARG A 83 29.92 6.57 -4.16
C ARG A 83 28.41 6.58 -3.92
N THR A 84 27.70 7.59 -4.39
CA THR A 84 26.23 7.64 -4.27
C THR A 84 25.56 6.52 -5.07
N ILE A 85 26.04 6.22 -6.28
CA ILE A 85 25.55 5.10 -7.09
C ILE A 85 25.84 3.77 -6.38
N MET A 86 27.04 3.58 -5.84
CA MET A 86 27.41 2.35 -5.14
C MET A 86 26.56 2.14 -3.88
N ASN A 87 26.32 3.18 -3.09
CA ASN A 87 25.43 3.10 -1.92
C ASN A 87 23.98 2.78 -2.32
N ARG A 88 23.50 3.34 -3.44
CA ARG A 88 22.18 2.99 -4.00
C ARG A 88 22.12 1.53 -4.44
N GLN A 89 23.17 1.03 -5.10
CA GLN A 89 23.26 -0.38 -5.49
C GLN A 89 23.29 -1.30 -4.27
N VAL A 90 24.03 -0.96 -3.21
CA VAL A 90 24.03 -1.72 -1.95
C VAL A 90 22.63 -1.75 -1.33
N ASN A 91 21.93 -0.63 -1.29
CA ASN A 91 20.56 -0.58 -0.75
C ASN A 91 19.56 -1.36 -1.61
N LEU A 92 19.69 -1.31 -2.94
CA LEU A 92 18.87 -2.11 -3.86
C LEU A 92 19.14 -3.61 -3.70
N MET A 93 20.41 -4.00 -3.53
CA MET A 93 20.77 -5.38 -3.23
C MET A 93 20.18 -5.82 -1.89
N LYS A 94 20.32 -5.01 -0.83
CA LYS A 94 19.72 -5.31 0.48
C LYS A 94 18.20 -5.48 0.42
N ALA A 95 17.50 -4.57 -0.26
CA ALA A 95 16.05 -4.67 -0.45
C ALA A 95 15.63 -5.96 -1.19
N GLY A 96 16.48 -6.47 -2.08
CA GLY A 96 16.28 -7.76 -2.73
C GLY A 96 16.44 -8.97 -1.81
N TYR A 97 17.02 -8.82 -0.62
CA TYR A 97 17.24 -9.87 0.39
C TYR A 97 16.52 -9.57 1.72
N THR A 98 15.56 -8.66 1.75
CA THR A 98 14.75 -8.43 2.96
C THR A 98 13.57 -9.40 2.96
N PRO A 99 13.37 -10.19 4.03
CA PRO A 99 12.16 -10.99 4.16
C PRO A 99 10.95 -10.05 4.33
N ILE A 100 9.87 -10.30 3.58
CA ILE A 100 8.59 -9.60 3.72
C ILE A 100 7.73 -10.52 4.57
N LEU A 101 7.75 -10.27 5.88
CA LEU A 101 6.98 -11.04 6.84
C LEU A 101 5.55 -10.52 6.91
N GLY A 102 4.59 -11.39 6.59
CA GLY A 102 3.17 -11.18 6.79
C GLY A 102 2.68 -11.92 8.03
N VAL A 103 1.80 -11.28 8.78
CA VAL A 103 1.04 -11.93 9.85
C VAL A 103 -0.39 -12.09 9.36
N SER A 104 -0.78 -13.33 9.06
CA SER A 104 -2.10 -13.62 8.47
C SER A 104 -3.18 -13.83 9.51
N ASN A 105 -2.80 -14.36 10.68
CA ASN A 105 -3.71 -14.61 11.78
C ASN A 105 -3.00 -14.44 13.13
N ARG A 106 -3.77 -14.02 14.14
CA ARG A 106 -3.35 -13.90 15.53
C ARG A 106 -4.49 -14.34 16.41
N GLU A 107 -4.22 -15.28 17.30
CA GLU A 107 -5.20 -15.84 18.22
C GLU A 107 -4.56 -16.04 19.59
N TRP A 108 -5.34 -15.80 20.65
CA TRP A 108 -4.96 -16.25 21.99
C TRP A 108 -5.32 -17.73 22.15
N GLY A 109 -4.54 -18.48 22.92
CA GLY A 109 -4.78 -19.92 23.12
C GLY A 109 -6.17 -20.22 23.67
N ALA A 110 -6.67 -19.34 24.53
CA ALA A 110 -8.05 -19.32 25.03
C ALA A 110 -9.14 -19.37 23.93
N ASP A 111 -8.91 -18.78 22.76
CA ASP A 111 -9.90 -18.81 21.68
C ASP A 111 -9.97 -20.16 20.96
N ARG A 112 -8.95 -21.00 21.11
CA ARG A 112 -8.84 -22.32 20.45
C ARG A 112 -9.58 -23.42 21.20
N THR A 113 -9.86 -23.24 22.48
CA THR A 113 -10.29 -24.30 23.41
C THR A 113 -11.81 -24.34 23.61
N LYS A 114 -12.57 -24.03 22.56
CA LYS A 114 -14.05 -24.09 22.55
C LYS A 114 -14.65 -25.47 22.21
N LEU A 115 -13.86 -26.54 22.25
CA LEU A 115 -14.35 -27.91 22.12
C LEU A 115 -13.81 -28.81 23.25
N GLY A 116 -14.66 -29.03 24.26
CA GLY A 116 -14.75 -30.32 24.94
C GLY A 116 -14.03 -30.51 26.28
N ASP A 117 -12.89 -29.86 26.54
CA ASP A 117 -12.15 -30.02 27.80
C ASP A 117 -11.56 -28.69 28.27
N ASP A 118 -11.53 -28.50 29.60
CA ASP A 118 -10.95 -27.35 30.28
C ASP A 118 -9.46 -27.24 29.89
N PRO A 119 -9.03 -26.18 29.18
CA PRO A 119 -7.65 -26.08 28.73
C PRO A 119 -6.69 -25.95 29.91
N ASP A 120 -5.51 -26.57 29.78
CA ASP A 120 -4.39 -26.30 30.67
C ASP A 120 -4.14 -24.77 30.69
N GLN A 121 -4.12 -24.16 31.89
CA GLN A 121 -4.02 -22.70 32.08
C GLN A 121 -2.79 -22.12 31.35
N ASP A 122 -1.73 -22.92 31.23
CA ASP A 122 -0.51 -22.56 30.53
C ASP A 122 -0.69 -22.44 29.00
N GLU A 123 -1.65 -23.14 28.39
CA GLU A 123 -1.92 -23.04 26.96
C GLU A 123 -2.86 -21.88 26.61
N ALA A 124 -3.81 -21.55 27.50
CA ALA A 124 -4.75 -20.45 27.32
C ALA A 124 -4.03 -19.09 27.21
N ASN A 125 -2.94 -18.93 27.95
CA ASN A 125 -2.14 -17.70 28.03
C ASN A 125 -1.11 -17.52 26.91
N ARG A 126 -1.10 -18.41 25.91
CA ARG A 126 -0.17 -18.34 24.78
C ARG A 126 -0.71 -17.48 23.65
N LEU A 127 0.20 -16.78 22.98
CA LEU A 127 -0.11 -16.05 21.76
C LEU A 127 0.27 -16.92 20.55
N PHE A 128 -0.71 -17.25 19.72
CA PHE A 128 -0.52 -17.96 18.46
C PHE A 128 -0.52 -16.99 17.28
N LEU A 129 0.46 -17.15 16.40
CA LEU A 129 0.69 -16.30 15.24
C LEU A 129 0.91 -17.14 14.00
N SER A 130 0.15 -16.86 12.94
CA SER A 130 0.40 -17.42 11.63
C SER A 130 1.26 -16.46 10.81
N LEU A 131 2.50 -16.85 10.56
CA LEU A 131 3.50 -16.04 9.87
C LEU A 131 3.76 -16.60 8.48
N SER A 132 3.83 -15.72 7.47
CA SER A 132 4.26 -16.05 6.11
C SER A 132 5.45 -15.19 5.73
N ASN A 133 6.43 -15.77 5.05
CA ASN A 133 7.56 -15.02 4.50
C ASN A 133 7.46 -14.99 2.98
N SER A 134 7.02 -13.84 2.46
CA SER A 134 6.85 -13.58 1.02
C SER A 134 8.06 -12.84 0.43
N GLY A 135 9.13 -12.63 1.20
CA GLY A 135 10.36 -12.04 0.69
C GLY A 135 11.35 -13.07 0.15
N ASN A 136 12.41 -12.58 -0.49
CA ASN A 136 13.42 -13.41 -1.15
C ASN A 136 14.55 -13.88 -0.20
N SER A 137 14.27 -14.02 1.10
CA SER A 137 15.29 -14.16 2.13
C SER A 137 14.73 -14.83 3.39
N THR A 138 15.59 -15.28 4.30
CA THR A 138 15.15 -15.89 5.57
C THR A 138 15.02 -14.86 6.68
N ALA A 139 13.97 -14.97 7.48
CA ALA A 139 13.85 -14.28 8.77
C ALA A 139 14.26 -15.24 9.89
N ARG A 140 15.01 -14.75 10.88
CA ARG A 140 15.55 -15.55 11.99
C ARG A 140 15.32 -14.81 13.30
N ASP A 141 15.46 -15.53 14.41
CA ASP A 141 15.30 -14.97 15.76
C ASP A 141 13.95 -14.27 15.97
N LEU A 142 12.89 -14.91 15.48
CA LEU A 142 11.52 -14.42 15.60
C LEU A 142 11.14 -14.34 17.08
N CYS A 143 10.86 -13.14 17.57
CA CYS A 143 10.51 -12.90 18.97
C CYS A 143 9.34 -11.92 19.12
N ILE A 144 8.51 -12.11 20.14
CA ILE A 144 7.48 -11.16 20.57
C ILE A 144 8.04 -10.27 21.65
N TRP A 145 8.12 -8.99 21.35
CA TRP A 145 8.30 -7.94 22.33
C TRP A 145 6.94 -7.55 22.89
N THR A 146 6.78 -7.75 24.20
CA THR A 146 5.59 -7.33 24.94
C THR A 146 5.95 -6.07 25.70
N GLU A 147 5.20 -5.01 25.49
CA GLU A 147 5.33 -3.74 26.19
C GLU A 147 4.10 -3.52 27.06
N ILE A 148 4.31 -3.04 28.28
CA ILE A 148 3.25 -2.77 29.25
C ILE A 148 3.46 -1.36 29.81
N SER A 149 2.40 -0.57 29.83
CA SER A 149 2.36 0.80 30.33
C SER A 149 1.18 0.94 31.29
N TYR A 150 1.42 1.55 32.45
CA TYR A 150 0.44 1.73 33.50
C TYR A 150 0.85 2.88 34.42
N GLU A 151 -0.11 3.44 35.16
CA GLU A 151 0.20 4.46 36.15
C GLU A 151 0.75 3.81 37.44
N PRO A 152 1.97 4.14 37.87
CA PRO A 152 2.61 3.49 39.00
C PRO A 152 1.93 3.79 40.35
N THR A 153 1.59 2.76 41.11
CA THR A 153 1.03 2.88 42.47
C THR A 153 2.12 2.75 43.55
N LYS A 154 1.85 3.24 44.77
CA LYS A 154 2.78 3.16 45.91
C LYS A 154 2.81 1.78 46.58
N ASP A 155 1.83 0.94 46.26
CA ASP A 155 1.61 -0.36 46.89
C ASP A 155 2.42 -1.48 46.19
N LEU A 156 3.11 -1.17 45.08
CA LEU A 156 4.03 -2.07 44.40
C LEU A 156 5.48 -1.77 44.76
N ASP A 157 6.18 -2.80 45.23
CA ASP A 157 7.63 -2.81 45.44
C ASP A 157 8.42 -3.04 44.14
N TYR A 158 7.75 -3.25 43.00
CA TYR A 158 8.35 -3.58 41.71
C TYR A 158 7.68 -2.81 40.55
N ASP A 159 8.45 -2.57 39.48
CA ASP A 159 7.96 -2.06 38.21
C ASP A 159 8.01 -3.16 37.13
N TYR A 160 6.99 -3.25 36.29
CA TYR A 160 6.99 -4.09 35.10
C TYR A 160 7.46 -3.30 33.89
N ARG A 161 8.32 -3.91 33.08
CA ARG A 161 8.83 -3.35 31.83
C ARG A 161 8.72 -4.34 30.69
N SER A 162 8.92 -3.85 29.48
CA SER A 162 8.91 -4.68 28.30
C SER A 162 9.90 -5.84 28.36
N CYS A 163 9.52 -6.95 27.73
CA CYS A 163 10.37 -8.13 27.61
C CYS A 163 10.16 -8.83 26.27
N LEU A 164 11.22 -9.49 25.81
CA LEU A 164 11.27 -10.22 24.55
C LEU A 164 11.07 -11.71 24.82
N SER A 165 10.16 -12.33 24.08
CA SER A 165 9.76 -13.73 24.25
C SER A 165 9.89 -14.46 22.90
N PRO A 166 10.69 -15.54 22.80
CA PRO A 166 10.95 -16.20 21.52
C PRO A 166 9.69 -16.90 20.96
N LEU A 167 9.47 -16.80 19.64
CA LEU A 167 8.43 -17.58 18.95
C LEU A 167 8.92 -19.00 18.66
N ARG A 168 8.06 -19.98 18.90
CA ARG A 168 8.30 -21.42 18.66
C ARG A 168 7.29 -21.97 17.67
N ARG A 169 7.72 -22.78 16.69
CA ARG A 169 6.80 -23.40 15.72
C ARG A 169 5.87 -24.40 16.41
N THR A 170 4.63 -24.52 15.94
CA THR A 170 3.65 -25.46 16.51
C THR A 170 3.71 -26.86 15.87
N SER A 171 4.09 -26.99 14.60
CA SER A 171 3.89 -28.22 13.83
C SER A 171 5.13 -28.99 13.36
N ASP A 172 6.33 -28.81 13.93
CA ASP A 172 7.47 -29.71 13.66
C ASP A 172 8.41 -29.75 14.86
N ALA A 173 8.82 -30.96 15.23
CA ALA A 173 9.68 -31.26 16.37
C ALA A 173 10.90 -30.33 16.45
N THR A 174 11.00 -29.66 17.59
CA THR A 174 11.98 -28.69 18.04
C THR A 174 13.43 -29.17 17.88
N TRP A 175 14.24 -28.39 17.17
CA TRP A 175 15.70 -28.35 17.32
C TRP A 175 16.17 -26.90 17.52
N TRP A 176 15.46 -26.16 18.37
CA TRP A 176 15.83 -24.81 18.79
C TRP A 176 15.88 -24.77 20.32
N HIS A 177 16.90 -24.13 20.87
CA HIS A 177 16.97 -23.90 22.31
C HIS A 177 15.75 -23.07 22.76
N SER A 178 15.29 -23.25 24.00
CA SER A 178 14.11 -22.56 24.55
C SER A 178 14.19 -21.02 24.46
N ASP A 179 15.40 -20.51 24.31
CA ASP A 179 15.76 -19.10 24.45
C ASP A 179 16.07 -18.43 23.10
N GLU A 180 16.01 -19.17 21.98
CA GLU A 180 16.26 -18.66 20.63
C GLU A 180 14.96 -18.59 19.82
N GLY A 181 14.70 -17.44 19.17
CA GLY A 181 13.53 -17.25 18.32
C GLY A 181 13.59 -18.10 17.04
N GLY A 182 12.47 -18.68 16.63
CA GLY A 182 12.40 -19.52 15.44
C GLY A 182 12.81 -18.80 14.15
N ALA A 183 13.03 -19.56 13.07
CA ALA A 183 13.31 -19.02 11.73
C ALA A 183 12.17 -19.30 10.76
N LEU A 184 11.99 -18.43 9.76
CA LEU A 184 11.06 -18.60 8.64
C LEU A 184 11.81 -18.47 7.32
N ALA A 185 11.86 -19.56 6.56
CA ALA A 185 12.50 -19.60 5.25
C ALA A 185 11.57 -19.03 4.17
N GLN A 186 12.13 -18.75 2.99
CA GLN A 186 11.34 -18.40 1.82
C GLN A 186 10.40 -19.55 1.49
N THR A 187 9.10 -19.31 1.61
CA THR A 187 8.08 -20.31 1.28
C THR A 187 6.92 -19.58 0.62
N GLU A 188 6.72 -19.79 -0.68
CA GLU A 188 5.60 -19.21 -1.42
C GLU A 188 4.29 -19.65 -0.77
N ASP A 189 3.54 -18.67 -0.25
CA ASP A 189 2.15 -18.74 0.22
C ASP A 189 1.79 -19.75 1.32
N LYS A 190 2.78 -20.29 2.05
CA LYS A 190 2.51 -21.14 3.22
C LYS A 190 2.71 -20.38 4.52
N THR A 191 1.63 -20.21 5.27
CA THR A 191 1.68 -19.70 6.65
C THR A 191 2.18 -20.79 7.57
N THR A 192 3.23 -20.49 8.33
CA THR A 192 3.72 -21.34 9.43
C THR A 192 3.21 -20.78 10.73
N GLU A 193 2.65 -21.63 11.57
CA GLU A 193 2.14 -21.24 12.86
C GLU A 193 3.22 -21.31 13.93
N PHE A 194 3.26 -20.26 14.75
CA PHE A 194 4.12 -20.11 15.89
C PHE A 194 3.30 -19.84 17.15
N LYS A 195 3.87 -20.19 18.30
CA LYS A 195 3.39 -19.83 19.63
C LYS A 195 4.48 -19.08 20.39
N ALA A 196 4.07 -18.10 21.18
CA ALA A 196 4.92 -17.40 22.14
C ALA A 196 4.25 -17.39 23.51
N ASP A 197 5.06 -17.36 24.56
CA ASP A 197 4.62 -17.15 25.93
C ASP A 197 4.97 -15.69 26.30
N PRO A 198 4.03 -14.72 26.23
CA PRO A 198 4.34 -13.32 26.48
C PRO A 198 4.79 -13.07 27.91
N LYS A 199 5.91 -12.35 28.06
CA LYS A 199 6.50 -12.00 29.36
C LYS A 199 6.76 -10.51 29.47
N VAL A 200 6.88 -10.05 30.70
CA VAL A 200 7.36 -8.71 31.08
C VAL A 200 8.47 -8.84 32.12
N ASN A 201 9.35 -7.86 32.20
CA ASN A 201 10.43 -7.85 33.17
C ASN A 201 9.97 -7.16 34.45
N GLN A 202 9.93 -7.91 35.55
CA GLN A 202 9.77 -7.37 36.89
C GLN A 202 11.10 -6.79 37.39
N ILE A 203 11.06 -5.57 37.91
CA ILE A 203 12.24 -4.79 38.33
C ILE A 203 11.98 -4.21 39.72
N GLU A 204 12.78 -4.57 40.72
CA GLU A 204 12.60 -4.08 42.09
C GLU A 204 12.81 -2.56 42.21
N ARG A 205 11.92 -1.88 42.95
CA ARG A 205 12.04 -0.47 43.32
C ARG A 205 13.03 -0.30 44.47
N GLY A 206 14.31 -0.31 44.14
CA GLY A 206 15.39 -0.02 45.10
C GLY A 206 15.74 1.47 45.22
N TRP A 207 16.06 1.93 46.45
CA TRP A 207 16.58 3.29 46.71
C TRP A 207 18.01 3.49 46.13
N PHE A 208 18.78 2.42 45.89
CA PHE A 208 20.09 2.46 45.25
C PHE A 208 20.05 1.78 43.87
N LYS A 209 20.19 2.57 42.79
CA LYS A 209 20.18 2.13 41.38
C LYS A 209 21.47 1.41 40.94
N PHE A 210 21.96 0.43 41.69
CA PHE A 210 23.13 -0.38 41.27
C PHE A 210 22.73 -1.85 41.19
N LYS A 211 22.59 -2.35 39.95
CA LYS A 211 22.12 -3.68 39.55
C LYS A 211 20.71 -4.04 40.07
N GLN A 212 19.69 -3.59 39.34
CA GLN A 212 18.36 -4.18 39.44
C GLN A 212 18.36 -5.51 38.67
N GLU A 213 18.07 -6.63 39.34
CA GLU A 213 17.79 -7.89 38.66
C GLU A 213 16.50 -7.74 37.85
N ARG A 214 16.54 -8.13 36.58
CA ARG A 214 15.36 -8.22 35.72
C ARG A 214 14.88 -9.66 35.77
N ARG A 215 13.71 -9.88 36.33
CA ARG A 215 13.10 -11.21 36.37
C ARG A 215 11.98 -11.28 35.33
N PRO A 216 12.09 -12.11 34.29
CA PRO A 216 11.02 -12.27 33.33
C PRO A 216 9.86 -13.03 33.98
N VAL A 217 8.70 -12.38 34.06
CA VAL A 217 7.44 -12.91 34.61
C VAL A 217 6.42 -12.97 33.48
N PHE A 218 5.49 -13.93 33.52
CA PHE A 218 4.44 -14.00 32.52
C PHE A 218 3.53 -12.76 32.59
N LEU A 219 3.02 -12.34 31.43
CA LEU A 219 2.18 -11.15 31.35
C LEU A 219 0.95 -11.24 32.26
N HIS A 220 0.29 -12.40 32.30
CA HIS A 220 -0.91 -12.59 33.12
C HIS A 220 -0.64 -12.39 34.62
N THR A 221 0.46 -12.96 35.14
CA THR A 221 0.87 -12.79 36.53
C THR A 221 1.14 -11.31 36.85
N ALA A 222 1.78 -10.59 35.93
CA ALA A 222 2.01 -9.17 36.12
C ALA A 222 0.71 -8.35 36.14
N LEU A 223 -0.30 -8.72 35.34
CA LEU A 223 -1.60 -8.04 35.35
C LEU A 223 -2.36 -8.30 36.64
N GLU A 224 -2.29 -9.52 37.19
CA GLU A 224 -2.87 -9.86 38.51
C GLU A 224 -2.22 -9.01 39.62
N ASP A 225 -0.90 -8.93 39.65
CA ASP A 225 -0.16 -8.11 40.62
C ASP A 225 -0.53 -6.62 40.52
N LEU A 226 -0.69 -6.09 39.30
CA LEU A 226 -1.09 -4.71 39.07
C LEU A 226 -2.52 -4.44 39.56
N GLU A 227 -3.44 -5.38 39.33
CA GLU A 227 -4.82 -5.27 39.80
C GLU A 227 -4.89 -5.29 41.33
N GLU A 228 -4.17 -6.21 41.99
CA GLU A 228 -4.09 -6.27 43.46
C GLU A 228 -3.54 -4.97 44.07
N ALA A 229 -2.62 -4.32 43.35
CA ALA A 229 -2.07 -3.02 43.72
C ALA A 229 -2.96 -1.81 43.38
N GLY A 230 -4.18 -2.05 42.89
CA GLY A 230 -5.17 -1.00 42.62
C GLY A 230 -4.95 -0.21 41.33
N VAL A 231 -4.13 -0.70 40.39
CA VAL A 231 -3.99 -0.11 39.06
C VAL A 231 -5.28 -0.38 38.27
N LYS A 232 -5.78 0.64 37.57
CA LYS A 232 -7.02 0.54 36.79
C LYS A 232 -6.76 0.43 35.31
N ASP A 233 -6.00 1.37 34.75
CA ASP A 233 -5.78 1.44 33.32
C ASP A 233 -4.39 0.89 32.96
N VAL A 234 -4.37 -0.07 32.03
CA VAL A 234 -3.13 -0.65 31.48
C VAL A 234 -3.21 -0.67 29.96
N GLU A 235 -2.11 -0.28 29.34
CA GLU A 235 -1.88 -0.42 27.90
C GLU A 235 -0.83 -1.49 27.64
N ILE A 236 -1.13 -2.43 26.74
CA ILE A 236 -0.26 -3.54 26.39
C ILE A 236 -0.05 -3.55 24.88
N ALA A 237 1.20 -3.49 24.42
CA ALA A 237 1.54 -3.57 23.00
C ALA A 237 2.36 -4.83 22.69
N PHE A 238 2.14 -5.39 21.50
CA PHE A 238 2.89 -6.54 21.00
C PHE A 238 3.57 -6.19 19.67
N ILE A 239 4.87 -6.43 19.60
CA ILE A 239 5.70 -6.19 18.42
C ILE A 239 6.45 -7.48 18.09
N LEU A 240 6.35 -7.93 16.85
CA LEU A 240 7.15 -9.03 16.33
C LEU A 240 8.50 -8.48 15.89
N LYS A 241 9.59 -8.92 16.52
CA LYS A 241 10.97 -8.60 16.13
C LYS A 241 11.61 -9.79 15.43
N TYR A 242 12.45 -9.52 14.44
CA TYR A 242 13.22 -10.55 13.77
C TYR A 242 14.50 -10.01 13.15
N THR A 243 15.43 -10.91 12.86
CA THR A 243 16.68 -10.60 12.16
C THR A 243 16.58 -11.06 10.70
N ALA A 244 16.78 -10.14 9.75
CA ALA A 244 16.89 -10.47 8.35
C ALA A 244 18.22 -11.17 8.02
N THR A 245 18.32 -11.83 6.87
CA THR A 245 19.57 -12.51 6.44
C THR A 245 20.75 -11.53 6.27
N THR A 246 20.46 -10.24 6.07
CA THR A 246 21.43 -9.13 6.06
C THR A 246 21.99 -8.76 7.42
N GLY A 247 21.44 -9.31 8.51
CA GLY A 247 21.76 -8.96 9.90
C GLY A 247 21.09 -7.69 10.41
N SER A 248 20.12 -7.13 9.67
CA SER A 248 19.29 -6.03 10.17
C SER A 248 18.20 -6.57 11.09
N GLU A 249 17.97 -5.88 12.21
CA GLU A 249 16.81 -6.08 13.07
C GLU A 249 15.62 -5.34 12.48
N GLU A 250 14.49 -6.01 12.40
CA GLU A 250 13.26 -5.52 11.81
C GLU A 250 12.11 -5.76 12.79
N GLU A 251 11.08 -4.91 12.73
CA GLU A 251 9.97 -4.94 13.68
C GLU A 251 8.62 -4.82 12.98
N ILE A 252 7.62 -5.59 13.42
CA ILE A 252 6.25 -5.54 12.93
C ILE A 252 5.34 -5.32 14.12
N TYR A 253 4.69 -4.16 14.15
CA TYR A 253 3.70 -3.84 15.17
C TYR A 253 2.44 -4.68 14.98
N LEU A 254 2.09 -5.48 15.99
CA LEU A 254 0.92 -6.35 15.93
C LEU A 254 -0.32 -5.61 16.44
N GLY A 255 -0.18 -4.71 17.41
CA GLY A 255 -1.29 -3.95 18.00
C GLY A 255 -1.02 -3.57 19.46
N ALA A 256 -1.81 -2.63 19.97
CA ALA A 256 -1.92 -2.32 21.38
C ALA A 256 -3.36 -2.52 21.87
N TYR A 257 -3.47 -2.81 23.15
CA TYR A 257 -4.72 -3.06 23.85
C TYR A 257 -4.74 -2.16 25.08
N GLU A 258 -5.75 -1.29 25.17
CA GLU A 258 -6.05 -0.49 26.36
C GLU A 258 -7.17 -1.21 27.12
N THR A 259 -6.97 -1.49 28.41
CA THR A 259 -7.94 -2.21 29.22
C THR A 259 -8.02 -1.71 30.66
N ASP A 260 -9.23 -1.81 31.22
CA ASP A 260 -9.56 -1.56 32.63
C ASP A 260 -9.40 -2.88 33.41
N LEU A 261 -8.34 -2.98 34.22
CA LEU A 261 -7.99 -4.15 35.05
C LEU A 261 -9.13 -4.60 35.98
N PRO A 262 -9.84 -3.72 36.71
CA PRO A 262 -11.04 -4.08 37.47
C PRO A 262 -12.12 -4.82 36.66
N ARG A 263 -12.21 -4.60 35.35
CA ARG A 263 -13.13 -5.33 34.46
C ARG A 263 -12.54 -6.63 33.94
N LEU A 264 -11.24 -6.84 34.08
CA LEU A 264 -10.56 -8.07 33.67
C LEU A 264 -11.10 -9.30 34.44
N LYS A 265 -11.57 -9.13 35.69
CA LYS A 265 -12.24 -10.20 36.46
C LYS A 265 -13.66 -10.52 36.01
N ASP A 266 -14.37 -9.57 35.42
CA ASP A 266 -15.72 -9.80 34.87
C ASP A 266 -15.66 -10.48 33.49
N TYR A 267 -14.47 -10.49 32.88
CA TYR A 267 -14.12 -11.19 31.65
C TYR A 267 -12.93 -12.10 31.95
N ASP A 268 -13.18 -13.20 32.69
CA ASP A 268 -12.18 -14.22 33.04
C ASP A 268 -11.08 -14.27 31.97
N MET A 269 -9.84 -13.99 32.36
CA MET A 269 -8.70 -13.71 31.47
C MET A 269 -8.46 -14.83 30.41
N TRP A 270 -9.04 -16.01 30.63
CA TRP A 270 -9.11 -17.14 29.70
C TRP A 270 -10.17 -17.01 28.59
N MET A 271 -10.86 -15.87 28.47
CA MET A 271 -11.96 -15.60 27.54
C MET A 271 -11.89 -14.17 26.95
N TYR A 272 -10.71 -13.69 26.54
CA TYR A 272 -10.61 -12.37 25.92
C TYR A 272 -11.13 -12.34 24.47
N ARG A 273 -12.41 -11.98 24.31
CA ARG A 273 -12.94 -11.43 23.04
C ARG A 273 -12.38 -10.03 22.82
N ALA A 274 -11.36 -9.90 21.98
CA ALA A 274 -11.07 -8.62 21.34
C ALA A 274 -12.20 -8.32 20.33
N GLN A 275 -13.07 -7.35 20.64
CA GLN A 275 -13.97 -6.79 19.62
C GLN A 275 -13.11 -6.08 18.57
N GLU A 276 -12.92 -6.71 17.41
CA GLU A 276 -12.38 -6.06 16.23
C GLU A 276 -13.34 -4.96 15.76
N ASN A 277 -13.13 -3.73 16.23
CA ASN A 277 -13.71 -2.57 15.57
C ASN A 277 -12.89 -2.28 14.32
N LYS A 278 -13.35 -2.78 13.16
CA LYS A 278 -12.78 -2.51 11.82
C LYS A 278 -12.62 -1.03 11.48
N GLU A 279 -13.22 -0.11 12.24
CA GLU A 279 -13.11 1.35 12.03
C GLU A 279 -11.76 1.94 12.47
N ASP A 280 -10.98 1.30 13.35
CA ASP A 280 -9.80 1.95 13.95
C ASP A 280 -8.51 1.85 13.12
N ARG A 281 -8.41 0.90 12.18
CA ARG A 281 -7.24 0.83 11.27
C ARG A 281 -7.07 2.09 10.41
N ALA A 282 -8.17 2.77 10.07
CA ALA A 282 -8.13 4.01 9.29
C ALA A 282 -7.86 5.26 10.16
N LYS A 283 -8.08 5.20 11.48
CA LYS A 283 -7.82 6.31 12.41
C LYS A 283 -6.38 6.34 12.91
N VAL A 284 -5.73 5.19 13.07
CA VAL A 284 -4.35 5.10 13.61
C VAL A 284 -3.33 5.79 12.69
N ILE A 285 -3.46 5.68 11.37
CA ILE A 285 -2.56 6.39 10.42
C ILE A 285 -2.74 7.92 10.50
N LYS A 286 -3.88 8.41 11.01
CA LYS A 286 -4.18 9.85 11.15
C LYS A 286 -3.85 10.44 12.53
N LYS A 287 -3.37 9.63 13.48
CA LYS A 287 -3.00 10.07 14.83
C LYS A 287 -1.72 9.39 15.30
N ILE A 288 -0.65 9.51 14.52
CA ILE A 288 0.69 9.30 15.06
C ILE A 288 1.08 10.60 15.79
N ASP A 289 1.56 10.46 17.04
CA ASP A 289 2.08 11.57 17.83
C ASP A 289 3.26 12.23 17.07
N PRO A 290 3.33 13.57 16.96
CA PRO A 290 4.41 14.28 16.27
C PRO A 290 5.83 13.89 16.71
N GLN A 291 6.01 13.37 17.94
CA GLN A 291 7.33 12.90 18.42
C GLN A 291 7.69 11.50 17.90
N VAL A 292 6.69 10.67 17.57
CA VAL A 292 6.87 9.36 16.92
C VAL A 292 7.12 9.56 15.42
N GLU A 293 6.53 10.58 14.80
CA GLU A 293 6.80 10.96 13.40
C GLU A 293 8.29 11.30 13.14
N ASP A 294 8.94 11.95 14.12
CA ASP A 294 10.36 12.34 14.05
C ASP A 294 11.33 11.15 14.28
N THR A 295 10.87 10.09 14.96
CA THR A 295 11.63 8.83 15.14
C THR A 295 11.35 7.78 14.06
N LEU A 296 10.18 7.87 13.39
CA LEU A 296 9.77 7.01 12.26
C LEU A 296 10.41 7.42 10.92
N CYS A 297 11.54 8.13 10.93
CA CYS A 297 12.31 8.45 9.72
C CYS A 297 13.02 7.22 9.13
N GLU A 298 12.30 6.12 8.92
CA GLU A 298 12.52 5.32 7.72
C GLU A 298 12.15 6.22 6.55
N ARG A 299 13.09 6.46 5.63
CA ARG A 299 12.86 7.30 4.45
C ARG A 299 11.55 6.92 3.76
N GLU A 300 10.53 7.74 3.90
CA GLU A 300 9.28 7.58 3.18
C GLU A 300 9.57 7.74 1.69
N ILE A 301 9.48 6.63 0.95
CA ILE A 301 9.57 6.66 -0.51
C ILE A 301 8.15 6.91 -1.01
N HIS A 302 7.82 8.18 -1.18
CA HIS A 302 6.57 8.58 -1.78
C HIS A 302 6.59 8.26 -3.29
N PHE A 303 5.80 7.27 -3.71
CA PHE A 303 5.57 6.98 -5.12
C PHE A 303 4.49 7.91 -5.66
N SER A 304 4.91 9.09 -6.12
CA SER A 304 3.99 9.99 -6.80
C SER A 304 3.41 9.34 -8.08
N PRO A 305 2.13 9.59 -8.40
CA PRO A 305 1.57 9.21 -9.69
C PRO A 305 2.43 9.72 -10.84
N TYR A 306 2.59 8.90 -11.89
CA TYR A 306 3.37 9.31 -13.06
C TYR A 306 2.63 10.39 -13.84
N ASN A 307 3.36 11.39 -14.31
CA ASN A 307 2.82 12.35 -15.27
C ASN A 307 2.75 11.76 -16.68
N ALA A 308 2.02 12.41 -17.59
CA ALA A 308 1.83 11.91 -18.95
C ALA A 308 3.14 11.71 -19.73
N THR A 309 4.15 12.56 -19.50
CA THR A 309 5.46 12.44 -20.16
C THR A 309 6.24 11.23 -19.65
N GLU A 310 6.21 10.97 -18.34
CA GLU A 310 6.82 9.79 -17.73
C GLU A 310 6.14 8.50 -18.21
N LEU A 311 4.81 8.48 -18.23
CA LEU A 311 4.04 7.36 -18.77
C LEU A 311 4.37 7.12 -20.25
N LYS A 312 4.48 8.17 -21.06
CA LYS A 312 4.88 8.06 -22.47
C LYS A 312 6.25 7.42 -22.62
N ASN A 313 7.21 7.83 -21.79
CA ASN A 313 8.56 7.26 -21.81
C ASN A 313 8.56 5.77 -21.41
N ILE A 314 7.74 5.39 -20.43
CA ILE A 314 7.54 3.99 -20.03
C ILE A 314 6.93 3.21 -21.19
N LEU A 315 5.84 3.70 -21.77
CA LEU A 315 5.16 3.03 -22.88
C LEU A 315 6.04 2.90 -24.12
N SER A 316 6.82 3.93 -24.48
CA SER A 316 7.76 3.89 -25.61
C SER A 316 8.72 2.71 -25.47
N ARG A 317 9.42 2.61 -24.32
CA ARG A 317 10.38 1.52 -24.07
C ARG A 317 9.72 0.15 -24.09
N ARG A 318 8.49 0.03 -23.59
CA ARG A 318 7.75 -1.23 -23.58
C ARG A 318 7.22 -1.59 -24.96
N SER A 319 6.82 -0.60 -25.75
CA SER A 319 6.29 -0.79 -27.10
C SER A 319 7.32 -1.30 -28.08
N GLU A 320 8.59 -0.87 -27.94
CA GLU A 320 9.72 -1.37 -28.74
C GLU A 320 9.94 -2.89 -28.59
N LEU A 321 9.56 -3.46 -27.44
CA LEU A 321 9.69 -4.89 -27.16
C LEU A 321 8.44 -5.69 -27.56
N ALA A 322 7.26 -5.06 -27.52
CA ALA A 322 5.98 -5.74 -27.67
C ALA A 322 5.39 -5.65 -29.09
N PHE A 323 5.64 -4.55 -29.80
CA PHE A 323 5.08 -4.29 -31.14
C PHE A 323 6.13 -4.46 -32.23
N LYS A 324 5.68 -4.82 -33.44
CA LYS A 324 6.56 -4.77 -34.61
C LYS A 324 6.91 -3.31 -34.94
N PRO A 325 8.07 -3.06 -35.59
CA PRO A 325 8.45 -1.71 -36.02
C PRO A 325 7.35 -1.06 -36.87
N ASP A 326 7.15 0.25 -36.68
CA ASP A 326 6.24 1.11 -37.44
C ASP A 326 4.74 0.74 -37.41
N VAL A 327 4.33 -0.16 -36.50
CA VAL A 327 2.91 -0.55 -36.35
C VAL A 327 2.10 0.43 -35.49
N LEU A 328 2.76 1.19 -34.62
CA LEU A 328 2.08 2.20 -33.79
C LEU A 328 1.96 3.52 -34.56
N GLY A 329 0.73 3.96 -34.79
CA GLY A 329 0.44 5.25 -35.39
C GLY A 329 0.88 6.42 -34.48
N GLY A 330 1.16 7.56 -35.09
CA GLY A 330 1.51 8.78 -34.35
C GLY A 330 0.39 9.19 -33.39
N GLY A 331 0.75 9.55 -32.16
CA GLY A 331 -0.22 10.00 -31.14
C GLY A 331 -0.76 8.88 -30.24
N VAL A 332 -0.57 7.60 -30.58
CA VAL A 332 -1.11 6.47 -29.78
C VAL A 332 -0.52 6.44 -28.38
N LEU A 333 0.81 6.53 -28.27
CA LEU A 333 1.50 6.49 -26.98
C LEU A 333 1.15 7.73 -26.14
N GLU A 334 1.06 8.90 -26.78
CA GLU A 334 0.64 10.16 -26.16
C GLU A 334 -0.78 10.06 -25.59
N LEU A 335 -1.71 9.51 -26.36
CA LEU A 335 -3.10 9.38 -25.95
C LEU A 335 -3.26 8.38 -24.80
N CYS A 336 -2.61 7.21 -24.86
CA CYS A 336 -2.62 6.24 -23.75
C CYS A 336 -2.06 6.85 -22.46
N SER A 337 -0.95 7.59 -22.57
CA SER A 337 -0.30 8.23 -21.43
C SER A 337 -1.16 9.34 -20.84
N ALA A 338 -1.81 10.14 -21.68
CA ALA A 338 -2.70 11.22 -21.25
C ALA A 338 -3.92 10.68 -20.49
N TYR A 339 -4.56 9.62 -20.98
CA TYR A 339 -5.69 9.01 -20.28
C TYR A 339 -5.31 8.41 -18.93
N ALA A 340 -4.19 7.69 -18.84
CA ALA A 340 -3.73 7.13 -17.58
C ALA A 340 -3.27 8.22 -16.58
N ALA A 341 -2.64 9.29 -17.05
CA ALA A 341 -2.27 10.43 -16.21
C ALA A 341 -3.48 11.21 -15.68
N GLN A 342 -4.54 11.36 -16.48
CA GLN A 342 -5.76 12.08 -16.09
C GLN A 342 -6.56 11.34 -15.01
N ASP A 343 -6.53 10.01 -15.00
CA ASP A 343 -7.26 9.19 -14.02
C ASP A 343 -6.47 9.06 -12.71
N LYS A 344 -5.36 8.31 -12.73
CA LYS A 344 -4.61 7.93 -11.52
C LYS A 344 -3.09 8.05 -11.63
N GLY A 345 -2.55 8.37 -12.80
CA GLY A 345 -1.12 8.31 -13.09
C GLY A 345 -0.54 6.88 -12.99
N SER A 346 -1.34 5.87 -13.32
CA SER A 346 -0.96 4.45 -13.19
C SER A 346 -0.29 3.94 -14.47
N ALA A 347 0.96 3.47 -14.36
CA ALA A 347 1.67 2.84 -15.48
C ALA A 347 1.02 1.53 -15.94
N ARG A 348 0.39 0.78 -15.02
CA ARG A 348 -0.35 -0.45 -15.36
C ARG A 348 -1.52 -0.12 -16.29
N GLN A 349 -2.33 0.86 -15.91
CA GLN A 349 -3.46 1.31 -16.73
C GLN A 349 -3.03 1.77 -18.13
N ALA A 350 -1.91 2.49 -18.22
CA ALA A 350 -1.35 2.92 -19.49
C ALA A 350 -0.96 1.73 -20.39
N LEU A 351 -0.36 0.69 -19.80
CA LEU A 351 0.04 -0.53 -20.49
C LEU A 351 -1.16 -1.38 -20.91
N ASP A 352 -2.14 -1.58 -20.04
CA ASP A 352 -3.36 -2.33 -20.33
C ASP A 352 -4.13 -1.68 -21.50
N LEU A 353 -4.19 -0.34 -21.49
CA LEU A 353 -4.82 0.42 -22.57
C LEU A 353 -4.09 0.28 -23.91
N LEU A 354 -2.74 0.29 -23.90
CA LEU A 354 -1.95 0.07 -25.11
C LEU A 354 -2.08 -1.37 -25.62
N LEU A 355 -2.11 -2.35 -24.71
CA LEU A 355 -2.31 -3.76 -25.03
C LEU A 355 -3.66 -3.98 -25.72
N GLU A 356 -4.76 -3.53 -25.10
CA GLU A 356 -6.10 -3.67 -25.69
C GLU A 356 -6.25 -2.88 -26.99
N ALA A 357 -5.62 -1.71 -27.13
CA ALA A 357 -5.61 -0.99 -28.41
C ALA A 357 -4.93 -1.79 -29.53
N GLY A 358 -3.82 -2.46 -29.22
CA GLY A 358 -3.14 -3.37 -30.14
C GLY A 358 -4.00 -4.58 -30.51
N ASP A 359 -4.66 -5.16 -29.51
CA ASP A 359 -5.57 -6.29 -29.69
C ASP A 359 -6.80 -5.92 -30.53
N PHE A 360 -7.33 -4.72 -30.35
CA PHE A 360 -8.44 -4.20 -31.15
C PHE A 360 -8.04 -4.05 -32.62
N ALA A 361 -6.88 -3.45 -32.89
CA ALA A 361 -6.33 -3.35 -34.25
C ALA A 361 -6.16 -4.74 -34.88
N ARG A 362 -5.61 -5.69 -34.12
CA ARG A 362 -5.43 -7.08 -34.54
C ARG A 362 -6.75 -7.77 -34.88
N ARG A 363 -7.79 -7.60 -34.04
CA ARG A 363 -9.13 -8.18 -34.26
C ARG A 363 -9.81 -7.59 -35.50
N GLN A 364 -9.57 -6.32 -35.83
CA GLN A 364 -10.09 -5.67 -37.04
C GLN A 364 -9.29 -5.99 -38.31
N GLY A 365 -8.10 -6.58 -38.17
CA GLY A 365 -7.20 -6.83 -39.29
C GLY A 365 -6.43 -5.59 -39.74
N ASP A 366 -6.38 -4.55 -38.91
CA ASP A 366 -5.68 -3.30 -39.22
C ASP A 366 -4.17 -3.49 -39.11
N ALA A 367 -3.45 -2.96 -40.09
CA ALA A 367 -1.99 -3.04 -40.14
C ALA A 367 -1.30 -2.13 -39.11
N THR A 368 -2.01 -1.12 -38.59
CA THR A 368 -1.48 -0.12 -37.64
C THR A 368 -2.45 0.15 -36.50
N VAL A 369 -1.92 0.37 -35.29
CA VAL A 369 -2.71 0.86 -34.16
C VAL A 369 -2.91 2.36 -34.28
N SER A 370 -4.14 2.85 -34.16
CA SER A 370 -4.50 4.26 -34.28
C SER A 370 -5.14 4.78 -32.99
N GLU A 371 -5.33 6.10 -32.88
CA GLU A 371 -6.02 6.69 -31.72
C GLU A 371 -7.46 6.20 -31.56
N SER A 372 -8.15 5.81 -32.64
CA SER A 372 -9.50 5.26 -32.53
C SER A 372 -9.49 3.93 -31.76
N HIS A 373 -8.49 3.08 -31.99
CA HIS A 373 -8.33 1.85 -31.22
C HIS A 373 -8.11 2.11 -29.73
N VAL A 374 -7.36 3.15 -29.37
CA VAL A 374 -7.18 3.57 -27.98
C VAL A 374 -8.50 4.01 -27.33
N ARG A 375 -9.31 4.79 -28.06
CA ARG A 375 -10.63 5.24 -27.55
C ARG A 375 -11.59 4.07 -27.34
N GLU A 376 -11.60 3.09 -28.25
CA GLU A 376 -12.43 1.89 -28.10
C GLU A 376 -11.92 0.96 -27.01
N ALA A 377 -10.60 0.77 -26.92
CA ALA A 377 -9.96 0.01 -25.84
C ALA A 377 -10.30 0.59 -24.46
N ARG A 378 -10.32 1.92 -24.32
CA ARG A 378 -10.71 2.59 -23.07
C ARG A 378 -12.14 2.22 -22.67
N LYS A 379 -13.09 2.30 -23.60
CA LYS A 379 -14.50 1.94 -23.33
C LYS A 379 -14.63 0.48 -22.92
N LEU A 380 -13.90 -0.42 -23.58
CA LEU A 380 -13.92 -1.84 -23.26
C LEU A 380 -13.35 -2.12 -21.86
N LEU A 381 -12.19 -1.55 -21.52
CA LEU A 381 -11.58 -1.70 -20.20
C LEU A 381 -12.46 -1.13 -19.08
N GLU A 382 -13.15 -0.02 -19.34
CA GLU A 382 -14.12 0.54 -18.41
C GLU A 382 -15.30 -0.41 -18.20
N LYS A 383 -15.85 -0.96 -19.28
CA LYS A 383 -16.91 -1.97 -19.22
C LYS A 383 -16.47 -3.22 -18.45
N GLN A 384 -15.30 -3.78 -18.78
CA GLN A 384 -14.74 -4.97 -18.10
C GLN A 384 -14.51 -4.71 -16.62
N ARG A 385 -13.96 -3.55 -16.25
CA ARG A 385 -13.77 -3.18 -14.84
C ARG A 385 -15.10 -3.15 -14.08
N ILE A 386 -16.16 -2.63 -14.70
CA ILE A 386 -17.49 -2.61 -14.08
C ILE A 386 -18.06 -4.04 -13.97
N GLU A 387 -17.91 -4.87 -15.00
CA GLU A 387 -18.33 -6.28 -14.98
C GLU A 387 -17.60 -7.09 -13.89
N GLU A 388 -16.27 -6.97 -13.79
CA GLU A 388 -15.47 -7.56 -12.72
C GLU A 388 -15.89 -7.04 -11.35
N SER A 389 -16.18 -5.73 -11.23
CA SER A 389 -16.67 -5.14 -9.98
C SER A 389 -18.04 -5.69 -9.58
N MET A 390 -18.92 -5.94 -10.55
CA MET A 390 -20.23 -6.57 -10.31
C MET A 390 -20.07 -8.03 -9.88
N GLN A 391 -19.15 -8.80 -10.47
CA GLN A 391 -18.90 -10.20 -10.10
C GLN A 391 -18.29 -10.34 -8.69
N ASN A 392 -17.44 -9.39 -8.31
CA ASN A 392 -16.72 -9.39 -7.03
C ASN A 392 -17.50 -8.70 -5.89
N LEU A 393 -18.80 -8.43 -6.07
CA LEU A 393 -19.60 -7.87 -4.98
C LEU A 393 -19.71 -8.87 -3.82
N THR A 394 -19.91 -8.34 -2.61
CA THR A 394 -20.30 -9.19 -1.48
C THR A 394 -21.68 -9.80 -1.71
N SER A 395 -22.05 -10.85 -0.98
CA SER A 395 -23.39 -11.45 -1.07
C SER A 395 -24.52 -10.42 -0.91
N HIS A 396 -24.37 -9.49 0.05
CA HIS A 396 -25.32 -8.39 0.19
C HIS A 396 -25.25 -7.36 -0.95
N GLY A 397 -24.08 -7.08 -1.50
CA GLY A 397 -23.96 -6.23 -2.69
C GLY A 397 -24.71 -6.80 -3.90
N HIS A 398 -24.63 -8.11 -4.10
CA HIS A 398 -25.41 -8.82 -5.12
C HIS A 398 -26.91 -8.77 -4.85
N LEU A 399 -27.36 -8.92 -3.60
CA LEU A 399 -28.76 -8.76 -3.23
C LEU A 399 -29.27 -7.33 -3.47
N VAL A 400 -28.44 -6.30 -3.23
CA VAL A 400 -28.78 -4.91 -3.56
C VAL A 400 -28.88 -4.71 -5.07
N LEU A 401 -27.90 -5.21 -5.83
CA LEU A 401 -27.96 -5.18 -7.30
C LEU A 401 -29.24 -5.87 -7.80
N PHE A 402 -29.59 -7.01 -7.20
CA PHE A 402 -30.79 -7.74 -7.53
C PHE A 402 -32.06 -6.97 -7.17
N ALA A 403 -32.11 -6.29 -6.02
CA ALA A 403 -33.23 -5.44 -5.66
C ALA A 403 -33.47 -4.35 -6.72
N VAL A 404 -32.41 -3.66 -7.16
CA VAL A 404 -32.54 -2.62 -8.21
C VAL A 404 -32.98 -3.24 -9.55
N VAL A 405 -32.39 -4.35 -9.98
CA VAL A 405 -32.75 -5.05 -11.23
C VAL A 405 -34.21 -5.50 -11.19
N SER A 406 -34.64 -6.13 -10.09
CA SER A 406 -36.00 -6.59 -9.90
C SER A 406 -37.01 -5.43 -9.88
N MET A 407 -36.69 -4.32 -9.22
CA MET A 407 -37.53 -3.12 -9.25
C MET A 407 -37.59 -2.52 -10.66
N THR A 408 -36.49 -2.52 -11.40
CA THR A 408 -36.43 -2.00 -12.78
C THR A 408 -37.37 -2.77 -13.72
N ILE A 409 -37.42 -4.11 -13.58
CA ILE A 409 -38.26 -4.98 -14.43
C ILE A 409 -39.72 -5.03 -13.95
N ASN A 410 -39.94 -5.16 -12.64
CA ASN A 410 -41.28 -5.40 -12.09
C ASN A 410 -42.06 -4.11 -11.85
N ASN A 411 -41.35 -3.04 -11.49
CA ASN A 411 -41.94 -1.77 -11.06
C ASN A 411 -41.18 -0.57 -11.67
N PRO A 412 -41.10 -0.44 -13.00
CA PRO A 412 -40.28 0.58 -13.65
C PRO A 412 -40.63 2.02 -13.24
N LYS A 413 -41.88 2.27 -12.82
CA LYS A 413 -42.34 3.58 -12.30
C LYS A 413 -41.72 3.97 -10.96
N MET A 414 -41.17 3.02 -10.20
CA MET A 414 -40.49 3.26 -8.92
C MET A 414 -38.99 3.51 -9.09
N ILE A 415 -38.45 3.50 -10.31
CA ILE A 415 -37.06 3.86 -10.62
C ILE A 415 -37.02 5.28 -11.20
N PRO A 416 -36.12 6.17 -10.73
CA PRO A 416 -35.10 5.92 -9.71
C PRO A 416 -35.69 5.81 -8.30
N ALA A 417 -35.25 4.80 -7.54
CA ALA A 417 -35.81 4.47 -6.23
C ALA A 417 -35.12 5.24 -5.10
N THR A 418 -35.87 5.68 -4.10
CA THR A 418 -35.27 6.20 -2.86
C THR A 418 -34.76 5.05 -1.98
N LYS A 419 -34.01 5.38 -0.92
CA LYS A 419 -33.38 4.37 -0.05
C LYS A 419 -34.37 3.37 0.54
N GLN A 420 -35.56 3.81 0.98
CA GLN A 420 -36.49 2.95 1.72
C GLN A 420 -37.12 1.86 0.84
N PRO A 421 -37.74 2.16 -0.32
CA PRO A 421 -38.27 1.11 -1.20
C PRO A 421 -37.20 0.12 -1.67
N LEU A 422 -35.97 0.60 -1.87
CA LEU A 422 -34.86 -0.26 -2.25
C LEU A 422 -34.43 -1.18 -1.09
N PHE A 423 -34.40 -0.65 0.13
CA PHE A 423 -34.13 -1.43 1.34
C PHE A 423 -35.19 -2.50 1.56
N ASP A 424 -36.48 -2.15 1.46
CA ASP A 424 -37.58 -3.08 1.66
C ASP A 424 -37.48 -4.24 0.66
N ARG A 425 -37.20 -3.94 -0.62
CA ARG A 425 -37.01 -4.97 -1.65
C ARG A 425 -35.77 -5.83 -1.41
N TYR A 426 -34.68 -5.23 -0.95
CA TYR A 426 -33.47 -5.97 -0.58
C TYR A 426 -33.73 -6.92 0.60
N SER A 427 -34.44 -6.47 1.63
CA SER A 427 -34.73 -7.29 2.81
C SER A 427 -35.60 -8.50 2.44
N GLU A 428 -36.63 -8.30 1.61
CA GLU A 428 -37.42 -9.41 1.06
C GLU A 428 -36.54 -10.44 0.33
N LEU A 429 -35.59 -9.98 -0.49
CA LEU A 429 -34.70 -10.87 -1.25
C LEU A 429 -33.67 -11.57 -0.35
N ALA A 430 -33.20 -10.91 0.71
CA ALA A 430 -32.30 -11.48 1.70
C ALA A 430 -32.98 -12.61 2.49
N ASP A 431 -34.22 -12.37 2.92
CA ASP A 431 -35.04 -13.36 3.64
C ASP A 431 -35.34 -14.58 2.76
N ILE A 432 -35.66 -14.36 1.47
CA ILE A 432 -35.88 -15.45 0.50
C ILE A 432 -34.60 -16.27 0.27
N ALA A 433 -33.43 -15.62 0.26
CA ALA A 433 -32.14 -16.30 0.07
C ALA A 433 -31.64 -17.03 1.35
N GLY A 434 -32.47 -17.13 2.39
CA GLY A 434 -32.16 -17.86 3.63
C GLY A 434 -31.14 -17.18 4.54
N GLY A 435 -30.89 -15.88 4.38
CA GLY A 435 -29.94 -15.11 5.20
C GLY A 435 -30.58 -13.95 5.97
N ASP A 436 -29.89 -13.43 6.98
CA ASP A 436 -30.35 -12.25 7.73
C ASP A 436 -30.16 -10.95 6.91
N SER A 437 -31.21 -10.12 6.85
CA SER A 437 -31.10 -8.79 6.25
C SER A 437 -30.22 -7.86 7.09
N LEU A 438 -29.41 -7.04 6.42
CA LEU A 438 -28.61 -6.02 7.10
C LEU A 438 -29.50 -4.91 7.68
N GLY A 439 -29.12 -4.37 8.84
CA GLY A 439 -29.74 -3.15 9.35
C GLY A 439 -29.51 -1.95 8.40
N GLY A 440 -30.43 -0.98 8.41
CA GLY A 440 -30.45 0.12 7.42
C GLY A 440 -29.20 1.01 7.32
N ARG A 441 -28.30 0.98 8.33
CA ARG A 441 -26.95 1.60 8.26
C ARG A 441 -25.96 0.74 7.50
N ALA A 442 -25.88 -0.56 7.77
CA ALA A 442 -25.02 -1.49 7.04
C ALA A 442 -25.44 -1.65 5.58
N PHE A 443 -26.76 -1.69 5.31
CA PHE A 443 -27.28 -1.64 3.94
C PHE A 443 -26.80 -0.41 3.17
N HIS A 444 -26.67 0.76 3.83
CA HIS A 444 -26.21 1.97 3.15
C HIS A 444 -24.82 1.78 2.52
N ASN A 445 -23.90 1.16 3.27
CA ASN A 445 -22.53 0.89 2.80
C ASN A 445 -22.53 -0.09 1.62
N HIS A 446 -23.43 -1.09 1.63
CA HIS A 446 -23.56 -2.03 0.51
C HIS A 446 -24.36 -1.47 -0.67
N ALA A 447 -25.17 -0.43 -0.45
CA ALA A 447 -25.89 0.29 -1.49
C ALA A 447 -25.05 1.38 -2.17
N GLU A 448 -23.80 1.60 -1.73
CA GLU A 448 -22.83 2.48 -2.41
C GLU A 448 -22.18 1.85 -3.65
N LEU A 449 -22.93 1.01 -4.37
CA LEU A 449 -22.57 0.52 -5.71
C LEU A 449 -22.36 1.66 -6.73
N SER A 450 -22.74 2.90 -6.38
CA SER A 450 -22.43 4.09 -7.17
C SER A 450 -20.96 4.43 -7.24
N MET A 451 -20.16 4.08 -6.23
CA MET A 451 -18.70 4.28 -6.30
C MET A 451 -18.03 3.32 -7.29
N LEU A 452 -18.71 2.20 -7.61
CA LEU A 452 -18.25 1.20 -8.57
C LEU A 452 -18.76 1.46 -10.00
N GLY A 453 -19.54 2.52 -10.21
CA GLY A 453 -20.17 2.80 -11.51
C GLY A 453 -21.30 1.84 -11.89
N ILE A 454 -21.82 1.07 -10.94
CA ILE A 454 -22.89 0.10 -11.17
C ILE A 454 -24.26 0.76 -11.05
N LEU A 455 -24.42 1.66 -10.08
CA LEU A 455 -25.63 2.44 -9.84
C LEU A 455 -25.40 3.93 -10.02
N LEU A 456 -26.34 4.63 -10.63
CA LEU A 456 -26.36 6.08 -10.63
C LEU A 456 -27.06 6.57 -9.36
N ARG A 457 -26.40 7.43 -8.59
CA ARG A 457 -26.95 8.06 -7.39
C ARG A 457 -27.15 9.55 -7.60
N ASN A 458 -28.40 9.99 -7.63
CA ASN A 458 -28.75 11.40 -7.77
C ASN A 458 -29.17 12.00 -6.43
N LYS A 459 -28.57 13.13 -6.07
CA LYS A 459 -28.96 13.92 -4.89
C LYS A 459 -30.14 14.81 -5.25
N ARG A 460 -31.25 14.67 -4.53
CA ARG A 460 -32.39 15.58 -4.56
C ARG A 460 -32.40 16.45 -3.32
N ASN A 461 -32.75 17.71 -3.48
CA ASN A 461 -32.93 18.66 -2.39
C ASN A 461 -34.25 19.39 -2.63
N GLU A 462 -35.24 19.13 -1.79
CA GLU A 462 -36.57 19.74 -1.87
C GLU A 462 -36.75 20.87 -0.85
N GLY A 463 -35.63 21.40 -0.32
CA GLY A 463 -35.64 22.50 0.64
C GLY A 463 -36.17 22.08 2.02
N ARG A 464 -36.69 23.05 2.78
CA ARG A 464 -37.07 22.87 4.19
C ARG A 464 -38.18 21.84 4.43
N GLY A 465 -39.05 21.60 3.45
CA GLY A 465 -40.20 20.70 3.59
C GLY A 465 -39.92 19.25 3.21
N GLY A 466 -39.07 19.00 2.21
CA GLY A 466 -38.78 17.65 1.70
C GLY A 466 -37.38 17.12 2.02
N GLY A 467 -36.47 17.96 2.52
CA GLY A 467 -35.13 17.55 2.93
C GLY A 467 -34.23 17.15 1.76
N ILE A 468 -33.14 16.44 2.10
CA ILE A 468 -32.16 15.93 1.14
C ILE A 468 -32.27 14.42 1.11
N TYR A 469 -32.50 13.85 -0.07
CA TYR A 469 -32.52 12.40 -0.27
C TYR A 469 -31.77 12.01 -1.54
N TYR A 470 -31.56 10.71 -1.68
CA TYR A 470 -30.85 10.13 -2.82
C TYR A 470 -31.75 9.15 -3.55
N GLU A 471 -31.70 9.20 -4.86
CA GLU A 471 -32.40 8.28 -5.76
C GLU A 471 -31.39 7.43 -6.52
N TYR A 472 -31.72 6.15 -6.71
CA TYR A 472 -30.84 5.12 -7.26
C TYR A 472 -31.47 4.47 -8.49
N ARG A 473 -30.65 4.23 -9.53
CA ARG A 473 -31.00 3.43 -10.71
C ARG A 473 -29.77 2.71 -11.25
N LEU A 474 -29.95 1.72 -12.12
CA LEU A 474 -28.83 1.09 -12.83
C LEU A 474 -28.13 2.13 -13.72
N ASP A 475 -26.80 2.12 -13.68
CA ASP A 475 -25.93 2.85 -14.61
C ASP A 475 -25.29 1.91 -15.65
N VAL A 476 -25.46 0.60 -15.45
CA VAL A 476 -25.01 -0.46 -16.35
C VAL A 476 -26.16 -0.98 -17.22
N PRO A 477 -25.87 -1.58 -18.39
CA PRO A 477 -26.87 -2.29 -19.18
C PRO A 477 -27.57 -3.37 -18.35
N LEU A 478 -28.91 -3.44 -18.45
CA LEU A 478 -29.72 -4.40 -17.70
C LEU A 478 -29.30 -5.85 -17.95
N GLU A 479 -28.96 -6.18 -19.20
CA GLU A 479 -28.50 -7.50 -19.60
C GLU A 479 -27.20 -7.91 -18.88
N ALA A 480 -26.23 -7.00 -18.75
CA ALA A 480 -24.98 -7.27 -18.05
C ALA A 480 -25.23 -7.57 -16.58
N ALA A 481 -26.10 -6.79 -15.92
CA ALA A 481 -26.47 -7.03 -14.53
C ALA A 481 -27.20 -8.38 -14.34
N LEU A 482 -28.11 -8.74 -15.25
CA LEU A 482 -28.80 -10.04 -15.23
C LEU A 482 -27.83 -11.21 -15.42
N ASN A 483 -26.94 -11.13 -16.41
CA ASN A 483 -25.92 -12.16 -16.64
C ASN A 483 -25.00 -12.34 -15.42
N THR A 484 -24.64 -11.27 -14.70
CA THR A 484 -23.87 -11.39 -13.46
C THR A 484 -24.67 -12.12 -12.37
N LEU A 485 -25.95 -11.77 -12.20
CA LEU A 485 -26.80 -12.36 -11.17
C LEU A 485 -27.08 -13.85 -11.40
N GLU A 486 -27.26 -14.28 -12.64
CA GLU A 486 -27.50 -15.68 -13.01
C GLU A 486 -26.31 -16.61 -12.73
N ASN A 487 -25.09 -16.07 -12.76
CA ASN A 487 -23.88 -16.85 -12.50
C ASN A 487 -23.59 -17.06 -11.00
N LEU A 488 -24.44 -16.56 -10.09
CA LEU A 488 -24.22 -16.62 -8.65
C LEU A 488 -25.07 -17.69 -7.97
N LEU A 489 -24.40 -18.54 -7.18
CA LEU A 489 -24.99 -19.63 -6.38
C LEU A 489 -26.08 -19.16 -5.39
N VAL A 490 -26.03 -17.91 -4.94
CA VAL A 490 -27.02 -17.31 -4.01
C VAL A 490 -28.44 -17.27 -4.63
N THR A 491 -28.56 -17.42 -5.95
CA THR A 491 -29.86 -17.35 -6.65
C THR A 491 -30.50 -18.71 -6.95
N GLN A 492 -30.01 -19.82 -6.39
CA GLN A 492 -30.64 -21.13 -6.61
C GLN A 492 -32.10 -21.20 -6.13
N GLU A 493 -32.51 -20.33 -5.20
CA GLU A 493 -33.90 -20.21 -4.71
C GLU A 493 -34.66 -19.02 -5.33
N LEU A 494 -34.00 -18.18 -6.11
CA LEU A 494 -34.56 -16.97 -6.71
C LEU A 494 -34.76 -17.17 -8.22
N ASP A 495 -36.02 -17.23 -8.66
CA ASP A 495 -36.37 -17.51 -10.05
C ASP A 495 -36.02 -16.33 -11.00
N LEU A 496 -34.76 -16.27 -11.42
CA LEU A 496 -34.23 -15.29 -12.38
C LEU A 496 -34.78 -15.53 -13.80
N SER A 497 -35.21 -16.75 -14.12
CA SER A 497 -35.77 -17.09 -15.44
C SER A 497 -37.09 -16.35 -15.70
N VAL A 498 -37.93 -16.22 -14.68
CA VAL A 498 -39.18 -15.43 -14.74
C VAL A 498 -38.90 -13.94 -14.97
N LEU A 499 -37.84 -13.41 -14.35
CA LEU A 499 -37.45 -12.01 -14.53
C LEU A 499 -36.93 -11.72 -15.94
N ARG A 500 -36.08 -12.59 -16.49
CA ARG A 500 -35.58 -12.47 -17.87
C ARG A 500 -36.73 -12.55 -18.88
N ASN A 501 -37.66 -13.50 -18.70
CA ASN A 501 -38.84 -13.63 -19.55
C ASN A 501 -39.72 -12.37 -19.51
N ARG A 502 -39.92 -11.78 -18.33
CA ARG A 502 -40.68 -10.54 -18.16
C ARG A 502 -39.96 -9.33 -18.79
N ALA A 503 -38.64 -9.24 -18.65
CA ALA A 503 -37.85 -8.18 -19.27
C ALA A 503 -37.93 -8.23 -20.81
N THR A 504 -37.84 -9.44 -21.38
CA THR A 504 -37.97 -9.68 -22.83
C THR A 504 -39.38 -9.31 -23.33
N GLN A 505 -40.44 -9.73 -22.64
CA GLN A 505 -41.83 -9.37 -22.97
C GLN A 505 -42.11 -7.86 -22.93
N GLN A 506 -41.36 -7.11 -22.11
CA GLN A 506 -41.47 -5.65 -22.01
C GLN A 506 -40.59 -4.90 -23.02
N GLY A 507 -39.81 -5.61 -23.85
CA GLY A 507 -38.86 -5.01 -24.79
C GLY A 507 -37.68 -4.32 -24.10
N LEU A 508 -37.33 -4.73 -22.88
CA LEU A 508 -36.17 -4.22 -22.13
C LEU A 508 -34.87 -4.96 -22.47
N LEU A 509 -34.99 -6.09 -23.18
CA LEU A 509 -33.90 -6.89 -23.73
C LEU A 509 -34.22 -7.16 -25.21
N ASP A 510 -33.21 -7.23 -26.06
CA ASP A 510 -33.36 -7.65 -27.45
C ASP A 510 -33.64 -9.17 -27.51
N ASP A 511 -34.51 -9.61 -28.42
CA ASP A 511 -34.71 -11.03 -28.73
C ASP A 511 -33.38 -11.58 -29.26
N SER A 512 -32.69 -12.39 -28.45
CA SER A 512 -31.43 -13.05 -28.81
C SER A 512 -31.65 -14.47 -29.32
#